data_AF-A0A9P8LFG3-F1
#
_entry.id   AF-A0A9P8LFG3-F1
#
_cell.length_a   1.000
_cell.length_b   1.000
_cell.length_c   1.000
_cell.angle_alpha   90.00
_cell.angle_beta   90.00
_cell.angle_gamma   90.00
#
_symmetry.space_group_name_H-M   'P 1'
#
loop_
_entity.id
_entity.type
_entity.pdbx_description
1 polymer ?
#
loop_
_entity_poly.entity_id
_entity_poly.type
_entity_poly.pdbx_seq_one_letter_code
_entity_poly.pdbx_strand_id
1 'polypeptide(L)'
;MDPPPDAKAPPKHADLYDHHLVNPSVQALKFEAAASYQLPSSHNASCGHPKESENLLVVSPYVERAHLLDLNTLDKPNRLLAKAMTVMKPVRDDYATAPYKETFNWGHIVETLRGLATAESYDWRRCVFYVVAFRSQSRPEIDRTHLGLMDEKSHEEAMESGGLLK
;
A
#
# COMPACT_ATOMS: atom_id res chain seq x y z
N MET A 1 -0.86 11.82 44.77
CA MET A 1 -1.72 11.86 43.58
C MET A 1 -1.18 10.80 42.66
N ASP A 2 -1.80 9.63 42.68
CA ASP A 2 -1.44 8.53 41.80
C ASP A 2 -1.92 8.85 40.37
N PRO A 3 -1.14 8.54 39.32
CA PRO A 3 -1.59 8.71 37.95
C PRO A 3 -2.75 7.74 37.65
N PRO A 4 -3.69 8.12 36.77
CA PRO A 4 -4.85 7.30 36.47
C PRO A 4 -4.44 6.01 35.74
N PRO A 5 -5.09 4.87 36.04
CA PRO A 5 -4.83 3.61 35.36
C PRO A 5 -5.46 3.62 33.96
N ASP A 6 -4.76 2.96 33.03
CA ASP A 6 -5.23 2.54 31.71
C ASP A 6 -5.38 3.62 30.62
N ALA A 7 -4.26 4.24 30.25
CA ALA A 7 -4.03 4.58 28.84
C ALA A 7 -3.84 3.27 28.06
N LYS A 8 -4.93 2.71 27.54
CA LYS A 8 -4.94 1.49 26.71
C LYS A 8 -3.96 1.68 25.55
N ALA A 9 -2.88 0.89 25.54
CA ALA A 9 -1.90 0.91 24.46
C ALA A 9 -2.61 0.76 23.10
N PRO A 10 -2.20 1.51 22.06
CA PRO A 10 -2.81 1.39 20.75
C PRO A 10 -2.74 -0.08 20.29
N PRO A 11 -3.79 -0.59 19.62
CA PRO A 11 -3.81 -1.96 19.17
C PRO A 11 -2.58 -2.23 18.31
N LYS A 12 -1.77 -3.23 18.68
CA LYS A 12 -0.66 -3.72 17.87
C LYS A 12 -1.23 -4.22 16.55
N HIS A 13 -1.10 -3.42 15.50
CA HIS A 13 -1.54 -3.77 14.16
C HIS A 13 -0.60 -4.85 13.61
N ALA A 14 -1.14 -5.76 12.78
CA ALA A 14 -0.36 -6.88 12.24
C ALA A 14 0.98 -6.38 11.67
N ASP A 15 2.07 -6.95 12.22
CA ASP A 15 3.45 -6.47 12.10
C ASP A 15 3.87 -6.40 10.62
N LEU A 16 4.04 -5.18 10.09
CA LEU A 16 4.67 -5.00 8.79
C LEU A 16 6.17 -5.25 8.92
N TYR A 17 6.77 -5.90 7.92
CA TYR A 17 8.22 -5.86 7.76
C TYR A 17 8.66 -4.45 7.36
N ASP A 18 9.80 -4.03 7.90
CA ASP A 18 10.41 -2.74 7.61
C ASP A 18 10.64 -2.59 6.10
N HIS A 19 10.17 -1.47 5.54
CA HIS A 19 10.37 -1.12 4.13
C HIS A 19 11.85 -1.09 3.72
N HIS A 20 12.79 -0.82 4.64
CA HIS A 20 14.23 -0.88 4.32
C HIS A 20 14.77 -2.30 4.13
N LEU A 21 14.09 -3.32 4.68
CA LEU A 21 14.46 -4.73 4.51
C LEU A 21 13.89 -5.31 3.21
N VAL A 22 12.90 -4.62 2.65
CA VAL A 22 12.30 -4.90 1.35
C VAL A 22 12.94 -3.92 0.37
N ASN A 23 14.01 -4.31 -0.35
CA ASN A 23 14.66 -3.46 -1.37
C ASN A 23 14.33 -3.90 -2.82
N PRO A 24 13.06 -3.83 -3.25
CA PRO A 24 12.68 -4.17 -4.60
C PRO A 24 13.04 -3.04 -5.56
N SER A 25 13.27 -3.39 -6.82
CA SER A 25 13.44 -2.39 -7.87
C SER A 25 12.14 -1.60 -8.08
N VAL A 26 12.26 -0.38 -8.60
CA VAL A 26 11.11 0.44 -9.03
C VAL A 26 10.19 -0.34 -9.97
N GLN A 27 10.75 -1.17 -10.85
CA GLN A 27 9.98 -2.03 -11.75
C GLN A 27 9.18 -3.08 -10.99
N ALA A 28 9.78 -3.74 -9.99
CA ALA A 28 9.09 -4.73 -9.17
C ALA A 28 8.00 -4.10 -8.29
N LEU A 29 8.22 -2.88 -7.77
CA LEU A 29 7.18 -2.11 -7.09
C LEU A 29 6.03 -1.77 -8.02
N LYS A 30 6.29 -1.39 -9.27
CA LYS A 30 5.25 -1.02 -10.24
C LYS A 30 4.45 -2.23 -10.75
N PHE A 31 5.12 -3.36 -11.02
CA PHE A 31 4.54 -4.41 -11.86
C PHE A 31 4.51 -5.81 -11.24
N GLU A 32 5.24 -6.04 -10.15
CA GLU A 32 5.43 -7.38 -9.57
C GLU A 32 4.90 -7.51 -8.15
N ALA A 33 4.10 -6.54 -7.70
CA ALA A 33 3.49 -6.53 -6.37
C ALA A 33 4.51 -6.58 -5.21
N ALA A 34 5.75 -6.08 -5.42
CA ALA A 34 6.81 -6.22 -4.44
C ALA A 34 6.56 -5.49 -3.10
N ALA A 35 5.64 -4.53 -3.06
CA ALA A 35 5.18 -3.92 -1.82
C ALA A 35 4.56 -4.95 -0.85
N SER A 36 3.99 -6.05 -1.37
CA SER A 36 3.37 -7.08 -0.53
C SER A 36 4.38 -7.87 0.30
N TYR A 37 5.69 -7.73 0.03
CA TYR A 37 6.73 -8.33 0.86
C TYR A 37 6.77 -7.73 2.27
N GLN A 38 6.16 -6.55 2.48
CA GLN A 38 5.96 -6.02 3.83
C GLN A 38 4.90 -6.75 4.64
N LEU A 39 4.02 -7.54 3.99
CA LEU A 39 2.98 -8.26 4.70
C LEU A 39 3.54 -9.54 5.33
N PRO A 40 3.26 -9.81 6.62
CA PRO A 40 3.65 -11.05 7.25
C PRO A 40 2.89 -12.19 6.56
N SER A 41 3.62 -13.12 5.95
CA SER A 41 3.02 -14.37 5.49
C SER A 41 2.58 -15.18 6.71
N SER A 42 1.35 -15.70 6.71
CA SER A 42 0.77 -16.48 7.82
C SER A 42 1.58 -17.72 8.25
N HIS A 43 2.73 -18.01 7.63
CA HIS A 43 3.46 -19.27 7.77
C HIS A 43 4.89 -19.22 8.29
N ASN A 44 5.51 -18.06 8.59
CA ASN A 44 6.82 -18.09 9.26
C ASN A 44 7.06 -16.80 10.07
N ALA A 45 6.73 -16.87 11.36
CA ALA A 45 7.27 -15.93 12.34
C ALA A 45 8.60 -16.51 12.86
N SER A 46 9.73 -15.98 12.40
CA SER A 46 10.94 -15.97 13.25
C SER A 46 11.98 -14.93 12.83
N CYS A 47 12.58 -14.38 13.87
CA CYS A 47 13.87 -13.70 14.00
C CYS A 47 14.11 -12.38 13.24
N GLY A 48 13.36 -11.35 13.64
CA GLY A 48 13.87 -9.98 13.67
C GLY A 48 13.33 -9.30 14.92
N HIS A 49 14.20 -8.77 15.79
CA HIS A 49 13.75 -7.92 16.89
C HIS A 49 12.91 -6.77 16.29
N PRO A 50 11.68 -6.53 16.76
CA PRO A 50 10.89 -5.41 16.28
C PRO A 50 11.56 -4.14 16.80
N LYS A 51 12.43 -3.53 15.98
CA LYS A 51 12.50 -2.07 15.95
C LYS A 51 11.08 -1.61 15.70
N GLU A 52 10.61 -0.60 16.43
CA GLU A 52 9.31 0.02 16.23
C GLU A 52 9.05 0.14 14.73
N SER A 53 8.32 -0.82 14.15
CA SER A 53 8.05 -0.78 12.73
C SER A 53 7.04 0.33 12.63
N GLU A 54 7.51 1.45 12.12
CA GLU A 54 6.63 2.53 11.76
C GLU A 54 5.56 1.89 10.88
N ASN A 55 4.28 2.16 11.15
CA ASN A 55 3.15 1.58 10.41
C ASN A 55 3.07 2.14 8.98
N LEU A 56 4.23 2.35 8.35
CA LEU A 56 4.49 2.94 7.06
C LEU A 56 4.49 1.85 5.99
N LEU A 57 3.53 1.95 5.10
CA LEU A 57 3.32 1.03 3.99
C LEU A 57 3.84 1.63 2.69
N VAL A 58 4.63 0.87 1.93
CA VAL A 58 5.01 1.20 0.57
C VAL A 58 3.79 1.02 -0.33
N VAL A 59 3.30 2.11 -0.90
CA VAL A 59 2.15 2.12 -1.82
C VAL A 59 2.48 2.72 -3.18
N SER A 60 3.68 3.28 -3.33
CA SER A 60 4.16 3.89 -4.57
C SER A 60 5.50 3.27 -5.01
N PRO A 61 6.03 3.67 -6.17
CA PRO A 61 7.38 3.30 -6.60
C PRO A 61 8.51 4.00 -5.83
N TYR A 62 8.18 4.95 -4.96
CA TYR A 62 9.09 5.73 -4.12
C TYR A 62 9.02 5.21 -2.68
N VAL A 63 10.18 5.05 -2.04
CA VAL A 63 10.33 4.38 -0.74
C VAL A 63 10.85 5.31 0.35
N GLU A 64 11.09 6.57 0.01
CA GLU A 64 11.43 7.62 0.94
C GLU A 64 10.24 7.87 1.87
N ARG A 65 10.53 8.27 3.11
CA ARG A 65 9.52 8.41 4.18
C ARG A 65 8.31 9.27 3.78
N ALA A 66 8.53 10.33 3.01
CA ALA A 66 7.48 11.25 2.55
C ALA A 66 6.47 10.59 1.58
N HIS A 67 6.81 9.42 1.02
CA HIS A 67 6.00 8.67 0.07
C HIS A 67 5.36 7.42 0.69
N LEU A 68 5.56 7.18 1.99
CA LEU A 68 5.00 6.03 2.68
C LEU A 68 3.67 6.36 3.34
N LEU A 69 2.72 5.44 3.25
CA LEU A 69 1.41 5.58 3.87
C LEU A 69 1.46 5.18 5.35
N ASP A 70 1.22 6.13 6.26
CA ASP A 70 1.05 5.82 7.67
C ASP A 70 -0.33 5.21 7.94
N LEU A 71 -0.36 3.89 8.17
CA LEU A 71 -1.58 3.15 8.44
C LEU A 71 -2.28 3.61 9.72
N ASN A 72 -1.59 4.24 10.68
CA ASN A 72 -2.25 4.75 11.90
C ASN A 72 -3.28 5.86 11.59
N THR A 73 -3.13 6.54 10.46
CA THR A 73 -4.03 7.61 10.02
C THR A 73 -5.34 7.10 9.44
N LEU A 74 -5.42 5.81 9.11
CA LEU A 74 -6.55 5.18 8.43
C LEU A 74 -7.43 4.39 9.40
N ASP A 75 -8.73 4.33 9.11
CA ASP A 75 -9.63 3.39 9.79
C ASP A 75 -9.37 1.93 9.36
N LYS A 76 -9.98 0.97 10.07
CA LYS A 76 -9.68 -0.46 9.86
C LYS A 76 -9.98 -0.95 8.42
N PRO A 77 -11.15 -0.66 7.81
CA PRO A 77 -11.40 -0.99 6.41
C PRO A 77 -10.34 -0.46 5.45
N ASN A 78 -9.98 0.82 5.57
CA ASN A 78 -9.02 1.45 4.66
C ASN A 78 -7.60 0.90 4.87
N ARG A 79 -7.19 0.61 6.11
CA ARG A 79 -5.91 -0.08 6.37
C ARG A 79 -5.84 -1.47 5.74
N LEU A 80 -6.90 -2.27 5.90
CA LEU A 80 -6.96 -3.62 5.34
C LEU A 80 -6.95 -3.59 3.81
N LEU A 81 -7.70 -2.64 3.21
CA LEU A 81 -7.67 -2.43 1.77
C LEU A 81 -6.28 -1.97 1.30
N ALA A 82 -5.66 -1.00 1.97
CA ALA A 82 -4.31 -0.52 1.64
C ALA A 82 -3.28 -1.66 1.62
N LYS A 83 -3.29 -2.51 2.66
CA LYS A 83 -2.47 -3.72 2.74
C LYS A 83 -2.78 -4.66 1.55
N ALA A 84 -4.04 -4.95 1.27
CA ALA A 84 -4.42 -5.84 0.16
C ALA A 84 -4.00 -5.27 -1.21
N MET A 85 -4.07 -3.96 -1.41
CA MET A 85 -3.65 -3.33 -2.67
C MET A 85 -2.16 -3.51 -2.95
N THR A 86 -1.32 -3.81 -1.96
CA THR A 86 0.10 -4.10 -2.21
C THR A 86 0.34 -5.31 -3.10
N VAL A 87 -0.61 -6.26 -3.18
CA VAL A 87 -0.54 -7.41 -4.09
C VAL A 87 -1.00 -7.08 -5.52
N MET A 88 -1.44 -5.84 -5.79
CA MET A 88 -1.93 -5.42 -7.09
C MET A 88 -0.80 -5.43 -8.13
N LYS A 89 -1.09 -6.04 -9.27
CA LYS A 89 -0.23 -6.05 -10.46
C LYS A 89 -1.05 -6.16 -11.74
N PRO A 90 -0.55 -5.60 -12.87
CA PRO A 90 -1.18 -5.84 -14.16
C PRO A 90 -1.13 -7.34 -14.50
N VAL A 91 -2.17 -7.85 -15.18
CA VAL A 91 -2.24 -9.25 -15.63
C VAL A 91 -2.12 -9.38 -17.16
N ARG A 92 -1.84 -8.26 -17.84
CA ARG A 92 -1.77 -8.14 -19.30
C ARG A 92 -0.73 -7.10 -19.69
N ASP A 93 -0.16 -7.23 -20.89
CA ASP A 93 0.85 -6.29 -21.38
C ASP A 93 0.24 -4.95 -21.84
N ASP A 94 -1.01 -4.96 -22.31
CA ASP A 94 -1.78 -3.79 -22.74
C ASP A 94 -2.47 -3.05 -21.59
N TYR A 95 -2.01 -3.25 -20.35
CA TYR A 95 -2.67 -2.76 -19.12
C TYR A 95 -2.96 -1.25 -19.13
N ALA A 96 -2.10 -0.45 -19.76
CA ALA A 96 -2.22 0.99 -19.80
C ALA A 96 -3.45 1.47 -20.62
N THR A 97 -3.96 0.63 -21.54
CA THR A 97 -5.07 0.98 -22.44
C THR A 97 -6.26 0.02 -22.32
N ALA A 98 -6.09 -1.17 -21.77
CA ALA A 98 -7.14 -2.16 -21.53
C ALA A 98 -8.25 -1.65 -20.57
N PRO A 99 -9.46 -2.22 -20.56
CA PRO A 99 -10.49 -1.91 -19.57
C PRO A 99 -10.00 -2.17 -18.13
N TYR A 100 -10.19 -1.20 -17.23
CA TYR A 100 -9.62 -1.23 -15.87
C TYR A 100 -10.00 -2.49 -15.05
N LYS A 101 -11.22 -3.01 -15.25
CA LYS A 101 -11.71 -4.23 -14.59
C LYS A 101 -10.98 -5.51 -15.00
N GLU A 102 -10.36 -5.51 -16.18
CA GLU A 102 -9.65 -6.66 -16.75
C GLU A 102 -8.13 -6.50 -16.67
N THR A 103 -7.68 -5.32 -16.23
CA THR A 103 -6.28 -4.90 -16.25
C THR A 103 -5.48 -5.52 -15.10
N PHE A 104 -6.09 -5.66 -13.93
CA PHE A 104 -5.42 -6.02 -12.69
C PHE A 104 -5.96 -7.33 -12.09
N ASN A 105 -5.17 -7.92 -11.20
CA ASN A 105 -5.48 -9.15 -10.47
C ASN A 105 -6.53 -8.96 -9.36
N TRP A 106 -7.69 -8.36 -9.65
CA TRP A 106 -8.75 -8.05 -8.68
C TRP A 106 -9.18 -9.23 -7.81
N GLY A 107 -9.25 -10.44 -8.39
CA GLY A 107 -9.58 -11.65 -7.64
C GLY A 107 -8.61 -11.92 -6.51
N HIS A 108 -7.31 -11.78 -6.77
CA HIS A 108 -6.26 -11.98 -5.77
C HIS A 108 -6.27 -10.87 -4.70
N ILE A 109 -6.45 -9.61 -5.10
CA ILE A 109 -6.58 -8.49 -4.16
C ILE A 109 -7.74 -8.72 -3.17
N VAL A 110 -8.91 -9.13 -3.67
CA VAL A 110 -10.09 -9.39 -2.83
C VAL A 110 -9.88 -10.62 -1.94
N GLU A 111 -9.18 -11.65 -2.42
CA GLU A 111 -8.81 -12.81 -1.61
C GLU A 111 -7.86 -12.42 -0.47
N THR A 112 -6.80 -11.65 -0.77
CA THR A 112 -5.88 -11.10 0.23
C THR A 112 -6.62 -10.26 1.27
N LEU A 113 -7.54 -9.38 0.84
CA LEU A 113 -8.36 -8.57 1.73
C LEU A 113 -9.19 -9.43 2.71
N ARG A 114 -9.81 -10.50 2.22
CA ARG A 114 -10.58 -11.44 3.06
C ARG A 114 -9.68 -12.18 4.05
N GLY A 115 -8.49 -12.61 3.60
CA GLY A 115 -7.49 -13.25 4.46
C GLY A 115 -7.04 -12.32 5.59
N LEU A 116 -6.72 -11.07 5.26
CA LEU A 116 -6.34 -10.04 6.24
C LEU A 116 -7.49 -9.73 7.22
N ALA A 117 -8.71 -9.57 6.73
CA ALA A 117 -9.88 -9.34 7.59
C ALA A 117 -10.10 -10.51 8.56
N THR A 118 -9.96 -11.74 8.10
CA THR A 118 -10.08 -12.95 8.92
C THR A 118 -8.97 -13.01 9.97
N ALA A 119 -7.72 -12.76 9.58
CA ALA A 119 -6.57 -12.76 10.48
C ALA A 119 -6.67 -11.70 11.59
N GLU A 120 -7.26 -10.54 11.28
CA GLU A 120 -7.49 -9.46 12.26
C GLU A 120 -8.86 -9.54 12.96
N SER A 121 -9.57 -10.68 12.86
CA SER A 121 -10.92 -10.90 13.40
C SER A 121 -11.88 -9.74 13.12
N TYR A 122 -11.81 -9.20 11.90
CA TYR A 122 -12.60 -8.06 11.46
C TYR A 122 -13.85 -8.50 10.71
N ASP A 123 -15.01 -8.11 11.24
CA ASP A 123 -16.28 -8.29 10.55
C ASP A 123 -16.44 -7.24 9.45
N TRP A 124 -16.26 -7.67 8.19
CA TRP A 124 -16.29 -6.79 7.04
C TRP A 124 -17.73 -6.42 6.67
N ARG A 125 -18.08 -5.13 6.86
CA ARG A 125 -19.36 -4.58 6.39
C ARG A 125 -19.25 -4.13 4.93
N ARG A 126 -20.40 -3.99 4.25
CA ARG A 126 -20.43 -3.48 2.88
C ARG A 126 -19.79 -2.10 2.82
N CYS A 127 -18.70 -2.00 2.04
CA CYS A 127 -18.01 -0.76 1.70
C CYS A 127 -18.09 -0.53 0.20
N VAL A 128 -18.06 0.74 -0.22
CA VAL A 128 -18.03 1.13 -1.63
C VAL A 128 -16.82 2.00 -1.85
N PHE A 129 -15.98 1.61 -2.80
CA PHE A 129 -14.81 2.36 -3.23
C PHE A 129 -15.00 2.77 -4.69
N TYR A 130 -14.52 3.97 -5.01
CA TYR A 130 -14.59 4.52 -6.36
C TYR A 130 -13.18 4.60 -6.94
N VAL A 131 -13.06 4.26 -8.22
CA VAL A 131 -11.82 4.45 -8.96
C VAL A 131 -12.07 5.50 -10.02
N VAL A 132 -11.21 6.52 -10.05
CA VAL A 132 -11.15 7.51 -11.14
C VAL A 132 -9.85 7.27 -11.90
N ALA A 133 -9.97 6.91 -13.18
CA ALA A 133 -8.82 6.63 -14.03
C ALA A 133 -8.65 7.72 -15.09
N PHE A 134 -7.50 8.39 -15.05
CA PHE A 134 -7.10 9.36 -16.07
C PHE A 134 -6.16 8.69 -17.09
N ARG A 135 -6.33 9.04 -18.37
CA ARG A 135 -5.47 8.57 -19.45
C ARG A 135 -4.98 9.76 -20.26
N SER A 136 -3.66 9.93 -20.29
CA SER A 136 -3.00 10.97 -21.07
C SER A 136 -2.03 10.34 -22.06
N GLN A 137 -1.90 10.95 -23.24
CA GLN A 137 -0.88 10.58 -24.23
C GLN A 137 0.33 11.49 -24.05
N SER A 138 1.52 10.90 -23.93
CA SER A 138 2.76 11.66 -23.91
C SER A 138 3.10 12.16 -25.31
N ARG A 139 3.54 13.41 -25.40
CA ARG A 139 4.09 13.96 -26.65
C ARG A 139 5.53 13.49 -26.85
N PRO A 140 6.01 13.31 -28.09
CA PRO A 140 7.38 12.87 -28.35
C PRO A 140 8.46 13.77 -27.73
N GLU A 141 8.19 15.08 -27.65
CA GLU A 141 9.13 16.11 -27.18
C GLU A 141 9.11 16.30 -25.65
N ILE A 142 8.36 15.47 -24.92
CA ILE A 142 8.21 15.65 -23.47
C ILE A 142 9.53 15.42 -22.74
N ASP A 143 9.86 16.34 -21.83
CA ASP A 143 10.97 16.15 -20.90
C ASP A 143 10.61 15.06 -19.89
N ARG A 144 11.11 13.85 -20.13
CA ARG A 144 10.88 12.68 -19.27
C ARG A 144 11.47 12.85 -17.88
N THR A 145 12.58 13.57 -17.75
CA THR A 145 13.22 13.79 -16.46
C THR A 145 12.36 14.71 -15.60
N HIS A 146 11.90 15.82 -16.19
CA HIS A 146 11.00 16.73 -15.49
C HIS A 146 9.67 16.07 -15.14
N LEU A 147 9.10 15.26 -16.06
CA LEU A 147 7.88 14.51 -15.80
C LEU A 147 8.04 13.51 -14.64
N GLY A 148 9.19 12.84 -14.56
CA GLY A 148 9.50 11.93 -13.44
C GLY A 148 9.58 12.65 -12.09
N LEU A 149 10.15 13.87 -12.06
CA LEU A 149 10.18 14.70 -10.86
C LEU A 149 8.78 15.16 -10.44
N MET A 150 7.93 15.52 -11.42
CA MET A 150 6.53 15.88 -11.15
C MET A 150 5.74 14.67 -10.60
N ASP A 151 5.96 13.47 -11.13
CA ASP A 151 5.36 12.23 -10.63
C ASP A 151 5.75 11.99 -9.16
N GLU A 152 7.04 12.07 -8.84
CA GLU A 152 7.57 11.92 -7.47
C GLU A 152 6.96 12.93 -6.50
N LYS A 153 6.91 14.21 -6.90
CA LYS A 153 6.34 15.29 -6.07
C LYS A 153 4.84 15.15 -5.87
N SER A 154 4.12 14.66 -6.87
CA SER A 154 2.68 14.41 -6.77
C SER A 154 2.37 13.29 -5.76
N HIS A 155 3.24 12.27 -5.66
CA HIS A 155 3.10 11.22 -4.64
C HIS A 155 3.35 11.73 -3.22
N GLU A 156 4.34 12.61 -3.04
CA GLU A 156 4.59 13.31 -1.77
C GLU A 156 3.36 14.15 -1.36
N GLU A 157 2.83 14.99 -2.25
CA GLU A 157 1.63 15.80 -2.00
C GLU A 157 0.39 14.94 -1.66
N ALA A 158 0.23 13.79 -2.33
CA ALA A 158 -0.87 12.87 -2.05
C ALA A 158 -0.80 12.29 -0.63
N MET A 159 0.40 12.03 -0.10
CA MET A 159 0.57 11.60 1.29
C MET A 159 0.17 12.70 2.28
N GLU A 160 0.59 13.93 2.02
CA GLU A 160 0.25 15.08 2.86
C GLU A 160 -1.26 15.39 2.85
N SER A 161 -1.94 15.12 1.74
CA SER A 161 -3.34 15.54 1.50
C SER A 161 -4.41 14.52 1.93
N GLY A 162 -4.02 13.35 2.46
CA GLY A 162 -4.97 12.34 2.91
C GLY A 162 -4.55 10.89 2.66
N GLY A 163 -3.36 10.67 2.11
CA GLY A 163 -2.81 9.36 1.82
C GLY A 163 -3.10 8.88 0.41
N LEU A 164 -2.21 8.04 -0.10
CA LEU A 164 -2.33 7.38 -1.39
C LEU A 164 -2.58 5.87 -1.20
N LEU A 165 -3.42 5.29 -2.04
CA LEU A 165 -3.53 3.84 -2.21
C LEU A 165 -2.90 3.46 -3.55
N LYS A 166 -2.30 2.27 -3.62
CA LYS A 166 -1.72 1.71 -4.84
C LYS A 166 -2.77 1.50 -5.93
#